data_AF-A0A853C457-F1
#
_entry.id   AF-A0A853C457-F1
#
_cell.length_a   1.000
_cell.length_b   1.000
_cell.length_c   1.000
_cell.angle_alpha   90.00
_cell.angle_beta   90.00
_cell.angle_gamma   90.00
#
_symmetry.space_group_name_H-M   'P 1'
#
loop_
_entity.id
_entity.type
_entity.pdbx_description
1 polymer ?
#
loop_
_entity_poly.entity_id
_entity_poly.type
_entity_poly.pdbx_seq_one_letter_code
_entity_poly.pdbx_strand_id
1 'polypeptide(L)'
;MSEHDQPGAPGPDDHGIGSVGEEAAKLFGAIADMARERGSDIGDGLGGLAGHAAAMAKDVDGHFATGAEECRYCPVCRVVHAVRETSPEVRAHLMVAASSLLQAAAALMESTPPKDAPGSPHRGAEVERIDLDDEGHDDGVTE
;
A
#
# COMPACT_ATOMS: atom_id res chain seq x y z
N MET A 1 8.33 51.33 28.45
CA MET A 1 7.79 50.96 27.12
C MET A 1 8.93 50.32 26.35
N SER A 2 8.98 49.00 26.37
CA SER A 2 9.88 48.21 25.52
C SER A 2 9.06 47.04 25.03
N GLU A 3 8.44 47.25 23.88
CA GLU A 3 7.74 46.24 23.09
C GLU A 3 8.80 45.27 22.57
N HIS A 4 8.81 44.06 23.12
CA HIS A 4 9.55 42.95 22.52
C HIS A 4 8.67 42.33 21.45
N ASP A 5 9.05 42.63 20.22
CA ASP A 5 8.71 41.97 18.96
C ASP A 5 8.66 40.44 19.13
N GLN A 6 7.47 39.86 18.96
CA GLN A 6 7.30 38.41 18.94
C GLN A 6 7.68 37.90 17.54
N PRO A 7 8.66 37.00 17.39
CA PRO A 7 8.92 36.36 16.11
C PRO A 7 7.69 35.53 15.71
N GLY A 8 7.16 35.83 14.51
CA GLY A 8 5.96 35.21 13.98
C GLY A 8 6.03 33.68 14.01
N ALA A 9 4.93 33.06 14.44
CA ALA A 9 4.76 31.62 14.40
C ALA A 9 5.00 31.09 12.97
N PRO A 10 5.66 29.93 12.80
CA PRO A 10 5.73 29.27 11.50
C PRO A 10 4.29 29.03 11.02
N GLY A 11 3.98 29.51 9.82
CA GLY A 11 2.69 29.28 9.19
C GLY A 11 2.44 27.78 8.98
N PRO A 12 1.17 27.36 8.86
CA PRO A 12 0.83 25.96 8.66
C PRO A 12 1.55 25.44 7.42
N ASP A 13 2.40 24.46 7.66
CA ASP A 13 3.04 23.61 6.69
C ASP A 13 1.98 23.10 5.72
N ASP A 14 1.92 23.71 4.54
CA ASP A 14 1.12 23.31 3.40
C ASP A 14 1.61 21.93 2.94
N HIS A 15 1.11 20.87 3.57
CA HIS A 15 1.26 19.51 3.10
C HIS A 15 0.39 19.31 1.85
N GLY A 16 0.70 20.06 0.80
CA GLY A 16 0.11 19.91 -0.51
C GLY A 16 0.44 18.51 -1.04
N ILE A 17 -0.60 17.75 -1.39
CA ILE A 17 -0.45 16.47 -2.06
C ILE A 17 0.30 16.74 -3.37
N GLY A 18 1.44 16.06 -3.58
CA GLY A 18 2.27 16.21 -4.78
C GLY A 18 1.52 15.80 -6.06
N SER A 19 2.19 15.91 -7.21
CA SER A 19 1.59 15.44 -8.46
C SER A 19 1.26 13.94 -8.39
N VAL A 20 0.21 13.49 -9.08
CA VAL A 20 -0.16 12.06 -9.14
C VAL A 20 1.02 11.18 -9.59
N GLY A 21 1.86 11.69 -10.51
CA GLY A 21 3.05 10.98 -10.96
C GLY A 21 4.12 10.84 -9.88
N GLU A 22 4.36 11.91 -9.12
CA GLU A 22 5.29 11.92 -7.98
C GLU A 22 4.84 10.92 -6.89
N GLU A 23 3.56 10.95 -6.51
CA GLU A 23 3.01 10.05 -5.50
C GLU A 23 2.94 8.60 -5.98
N ALA A 24 2.65 8.36 -7.27
CA ALA A 24 2.74 7.03 -7.86
C ALA A 24 4.18 6.49 -7.81
N ALA A 25 5.19 7.32 -8.13
CA ALA A 25 6.59 6.93 -8.06
C ALA A 25 7.00 6.56 -6.62
N LYS A 26 6.53 7.31 -5.62
CA LYS A 26 6.74 6.97 -4.20
C LYS A 26 6.10 5.63 -3.82
N LEU A 27 4.86 5.39 -4.25
CA LEU A 27 4.16 4.11 -4.03
C LEU A 27 4.92 2.94 -4.65
N PHE A 28 5.35 3.06 -5.90
CA PHE A 28 6.14 2.01 -6.57
C PHE A 28 7.49 1.80 -5.89
N GLY A 29 8.12 2.86 -5.38
CA GLY A 29 9.32 2.77 -4.56
C GLY A 29 9.11 1.90 -3.32
N ALA A 30 8.08 2.20 -2.53
CA ALA A 30 7.73 1.44 -1.32
C ALA A 30 7.37 -0.02 -1.62
N ILE A 31 6.62 -0.28 -2.70
CA ILE A 31 6.30 -1.66 -3.13
C ILE A 31 7.58 -2.40 -3.54
N ALA A 32 8.49 -1.74 -4.25
CA ALA A 32 9.75 -2.35 -4.67
C ALA A 32 10.68 -2.63 -3.48
N ASP A 33 10.68 -1.77 -2.44
CA ASP A 33 11.38 -2.03 -1.18
C ASP A 33 10.81 -3.27 -0.49
N MET A 34 9.48 -3.34 -0.32
CA MET A 34 8.81 -4.51 0.25
C MET A 34 9.07 -5.80 -0.55
N ALA A 35 9.07 -5.72 -1.88
CA ALA A 35 9.36 -6.86 -2.74
C ALA A 35 10.80 -7.35 -2.58
N ARG A 36 11.77 -6.45 -2.39
CA ARG A 36 13.17 -6.80 -2.09
C ARG A 36 13.28 -7.49 -0.73
N GLU A 37 12.55 -7.02 0.28
CA GLU A 37 12.52 -7.63 1.62
C GLU A 37 11.87 -9.02 1.63
N ARG A 38 10.90 -9.27 0.75
CA ARG A 38 10.17 -10.55 0.64
C ARG A 38 10.78 -11.52 -0.38
N GLY A 39 11.64 -11.03 -1.28
CA GLY A 39 12.24 -11.80 -2.37
C GLY A 39 13.24 -12.88 -1.93
N SER A 40 13.73 -12.83 -0.69
CA SER A 40 14.59 -13.88 -0.12
C SER A 40 13.85 -15.18 0.19
N ASP A 41 12.51 -15.18 0.26
CA ASP A 41 11.70 -16.36 0.60
C ASP A 41 10.97 -16.99 -0.61
N ILE A 42 11.00 -16.35 -1.79
CA ILE A 42 10.28 -16.80 -3.01
C ILE A 42 11.17 -17.75 -3.83
N GLY A 43 11.76 -18.74 -3.17
CA GLY A 43 12.62 -19.76 -3.80
C GLY A 43 11.87 -20.94 -4.42
N ASP A 44 10.55 -21.05 -4.19
CA ASP A 44 9.76 -22.23 -4.60
C ASP A 44 8.52 -21.85 -5.43
N GLY A 45 8.70 -21.81 -6.75
CA GLY A 45 7.70 -22.25 -7.73
C GLY A 45 6.52 -21.33 -8.09
N LEU A 46 6.51 -20.86 -9.34
CA LEU A 46 5.37 -20.23 -10.05
C LEU A 46 4.03 -20.99 -9.89
N GLY A 47 4.06 -22.32 -9.71
CA GLY A 47 2.87 -23.15 -9.52
C GLY A 47 2.18 -22.95 -8.16
N GLY A 48 2.95 -22.66 -7.10
CA GLY A 48 2.41 -22.32 -5.78
C GLY A 48 1.76 -20.94 -5.78
N LEU A 49 2.38 -19.98 -6.47
CA LEU A 49 1.83 -18.63 -6.65
C LEU A 49 0.52 -18.63 -7.43
N ALA A 50 0.43 -19.41 -8.52
CA ALA A 50 -0.81 -19.51 -9.30
C ALA A 50 -1.97 -20.11 -8.49
N GLY A 51 -1.71 -21.15 -7.69
CA GLY A 51 -2.70 -21.74 -6.79
C GLY A 51 -3.12 -20.79 -5.67
N HIS A 52 -2.15 -20.07 -5.09
CA HIS A 52 -2.41 -19.07 -4.05
C HIS A 52 -3.21 -17.88 -4.59
N ALA A 53 -2.87 -17.40 -5.79
CA ALA A 53 -3.61 -16.33 -6.46
C ALA A 53 -5.05 -16.74 -6.78
N ALA A 54 -5.29 -17.97 -7.23
CA ALA A 54 -6.64 -18.47 -7.49
C ALA A 54 -7.48 -18.60 -6.20
N ALA A 55 -6.87 -19.05 -5.09
CA ALA A 55 -7.53 -19.14 -3.79
C ALA A 55 -7.87 -17.74 -3.24
N MET A 56 -6.92 -16.82 -3.29
CA MET A 56 -7.12 -15.41 -2.91
C MET A 56 -8.19 -14.74 -3.77
N ALA A 57 -8.21 -15.00 -5.09
CA ALA A 57 -9.23 -14.44 -5.97
C ALA A 57 -10.65 -14.89 -5.59
N LYS A 58 -10.81 -16.17 -5.19
CA LYS A 58 -12.09 -16.69 -4.69
C LYS A 58 -12.50 -16.07 -3.36
N ASP A 59 -11.56 -15.94 -2.43
CA ASP A 59 -11.82 -15.39 -1.10
C ASP A 59 -12.15 -13.89 -1.16
N VAL A 60 -11.45 -13.17 -2.04
CA VAL A 60 -11.72 -11.77 -2.35
C VAL A 60 -13.12 -11.61 -2.97
N ASP A 61 -13.54 -12.46 -3.90
CA ASP A 61 -14.88 -12.36 -4.49
C ASP A 61 -16.01 -12.61 -3.48
N GLY A 62 -15.76 -13.43 -2.44
CA GLY A 62 -16.73 -13.71 -1.38
C GLY A 62 -16.90 -12.59 -0.34
N HIS A 63 -15.87 -11.77 -0.13
CA HIS A 63 -15.84 -10.75 0.93
C HIS A 63 -15.69 -9.31 0.44
N PHE A 64 -15.27 -9.09 -0.81
CA PHE A 64 -15.08 -7.76 -1.40
C PHE A 64 -16.07 -7.50 -2.53
N ALA A 65 -16.50 -6.24 -2.65
CA ALA A 65 -17.38 -5.78 -3.72
C ALA A 65 -18.71 -6.54 -3.78
N THR A 66 -19.29 -6.85 -2.62
CA THR A 66 -20.64 -7.43 -2.43
C THR A 66 -21.77 -6.48 -2.80
N GLY A 67 -21.45 -5.21 -3.11
CA GLY A 67 -22.40 -4.15 -3.43
C GLY A 67 -22.95 -3.39 -2.22
N ALA A 68 -22.44 -3.69 -1.03
CA ALA A 68 -22.82 -3.01 0.21
C ALA A 68 -22.34 -1.54 0.25
N GLU A 69 -22.93 -0.72 1.10
CA GLU A 69 -22.72 0.74 1.10
C GLU A 69 -21.28 1.16 1.45
N GLU A 70 -20.60 0.34 2.26
CA GLU A 70 -19.19 0.43 2.59
C GLU A 70 -18.28 0.31 1.34
N CYS A 71 -18.73 -0.36 0.27
CA CYS A 71 -17.95 -0.52 -0.96
C CYS A 71 -17.80 0.80 -1.74
N ARG A 72 -18.60 1.84 -1.45
CA ARG A 72 -18.46 3.16 -2.09
C ARG A 72 -17.22 3.92 -1.62
N TYR A 73 -16.72 3.59 -0.42
CA TYR A 73 -15.62 4.31 0.22
C TYR A 73 -14.30 3.54 0.20
N CYS A 74 -14.33 2.21 0.09
CA CYS A 74 -13.13 1.38 -0.02
C CYS A 74 -12.40 1.60 -1.38
N PRO A 75 -11.12 2.02 -1.40
CA PRO A 75 -10.36 2.23 -2.65
C PRO A 75 -10.24 0.97 -3.51
N VAL A 76 -10.07 -0.19 -2.88
CA VAL A 76 -9.98 -1.49 -3.55
C VAL A 76 -11.31 -1.82 -4.24
N CYS A 77 -12.43 -1.66 -3.54
CA CYS A 77 -13.75 -1.89 -4.12
C CYS A 77 -14.03 -0.94 -5.30
N ARG A 78 -13.55 0.30 -5.23
CA ARG A 78 -13.70 1.29 -6.29
C ARG A 78 -12.93 0.89 -7.57
N VAL A 79 -11.73 0.34 -7.41
CA VAL A 79 -10.95 -0.24 -8.53
C VAL A 79 -11.63 -1.47 -9.10
N VAL A 80 -12.08 -2.40 -8.26
CA VAL A 80 -12.81 -3.61 -8.70
C VAL A 80 -14.06 -3.24 -9.49
N HIS A 81 -14.82 -2.24 -9.02
CA HIS A 81 -16.00 -1.74 -9.72
C HIS A 81 -15.65 -1.20 -11.11
N ALA A 82 -14.61 -0.36 -11.21
CA ALA A 82 -14.16 0.18 -12.49
C ALA A 82 -13.78 -0.94 -13.47
N VAL A 83 -13.05 -1.97 -13.00
CA VAL A 83 -12.74 -3.15 -13.82
C VAL A 83 -14.01 -3.92 -14.20
N ARG A 84 -14.98 -4.09 -13.29
CA ARG A 84 -16.27 -4.76 -13.50
C ARG A 84 -17.26 -3.98 -14.39
N GLU A 85 -17.02 -2.70 -14.68
CA GLU A 85 -17.81 -1.92 -15.65
C GLU A 85 -17.23 -1.94 -17.07
N THR A 86 -15.96 -2.33 -17.26
CA THR A 86 -15.37 -2.44 -18.60
C THR A 86 -16.05 -3.53 -19.46
N SER A 87 -16.01 -3.40 -20.79
CA SER A 87 -16.52 -4.45 -21.67
C SER A 87 -15.65 -5.71 -21.56
N PRO A 88 -16.20 -6.92 -21.79
CA PRO A 88 -15.42 -8.16 -21.73
C PRO A 88 -14.24 -8.18 -22.72
N GLU A 89 -14.37 -7.53 -23.87
CA GLU A 89 -13.29 -7.35 -24.85
C GLU A 89 -12.17 -6.48 -24.28
N VAL A 90 -12.51 -5.35 -23.64
CA VAL A 90 -11.53 -4.46 -22.99
C VAL A 90 -10.81 -5.17 -21.86
N ARG A 91 -11.52 -5.99 -21.06
CA ARG A 91 -10.88 -6.81 -20.02
C ARG A 91 -9.87 -7.78 -20.59
N ALA A 92 -10.19 -8.45 -21.68
CA ALA A 92 -9.26 -9.39 -22.31
C ALA A 92 -7.97 -8.67 -22.73
N HIS A 93 -8.07 -7.50 -23.34
CA HIS A 93 -6.91 -6.68 -23.69
C HIS A 93 -6.12 -6.20 -22.46
N LEU A 94 -6.82 -5.80 -21.39
CA LEU A 94 -6.19 -5.38 -20.14
C LEU A 94 -5.42 -6.54 -19.49
N MET A 95 -5.97 -7.75 -19.49
CA MET A 95 -5.31 -8.94 -18.95
C MET A 95 -4.05 -9.31 -19.73
N VAL A 96 -4.08 -9.19 -21.05
CA VAL A 96 -2.89 -9.37 -21.89
C VAL A 96 -1.82 -8.32 -21.56
N ALA A 97 -2.20 -7.04 -21.48
CA ALA A 97 -1.28 -5.96 -21.13
C ALA A 97 -0.69 -6.13 -19.72
N ALA A 98 -1.51 -6.51 -18.74
CA ALA A 98 -1.10 -6.79 -17.38
C ALA A 98 -0.10 -7.95 -17.32
N SER A 99 -0.33 -9.01 -18.10
CA SER A 99 0.58 -10.15 -18.20
C SER A 99 1.94 -9.72 -18.76
N SER A 100 1.97 -8.92 -19.83
CA SER A 100 3.20 -8.39 -20.39
C SER A 100 3.96 -7.47 -19.43
N LEU A 101 3.23 -6.64 -18.66
CA LEU A 101 3.82 -5.79 -17.64
C LEU A 101 4.46 -6.61 -16.52
N LEU A 102 3.79 -7.64 -16.01
CA LEU A 102 4.32 -8.53 -14.98
C LEU A 102 5.57 -9.28 -15.46
N GLN A 103 5.58 -9.72 -16.72
CA GLN A 103 6.75 -10.35 -17.34
C GLN A 103 7.93 -9.38 -17.43
N ALA A 104 7.69 -8.13 -17.83
CA ALA A 104 8.73 -7.10 -17.87
C ALA A 104 9.28 -6.80 -16.47
N ALA A 105 8.40 -6.70 -15.46
CA ALA A 105 8.80 -6.52 -14.07
C ALA A 105 9.66 -7.69 -13.57
N ALA A 106 9.28 -8.93 -13.86
CA ALA A 106 10.07 -10.12 -13.53
C ALA A 106 11.47 -10.09 -14.16
N ALA A 107 11.55 -9.71 -15.44
CA ALA A 107 12.83 -9.56 -16.13
C ALA A 107 13.72 -8.46 -15.52
N LEU A 108 13.14 -7.35 -15.06
CA LEU A 108 13.88 -6.30 -14.35
C LEU A 108 14.40 -6.78 -12.98
N MET A 109 13.61 -7.56 -12.24
CA MET A 109 14.03 -8.09 -10.93
C MET A 109 15.19 -9.09 -11.06
N GLU A 110 15.20 -9.91 -12.11
CA GLU A 110 16.31 -10.83 -12.44
C GLU A 110 17.61 -10.07 -12.75
N SER A 111 17.54 -8.83 -13.22
CA SER A 111 18.69 -8.04 -13.66
C SER A 111 19.53 -7.42 -12.52
N THR A 112 19.33 -7.82 -11.27
CA THR A 112 19.98 -7.19 -10.10
C THR A 112 21.39 -7.77 -9.84
N PRO A 113 22.48 -7.00 -10.00
CA PRO A 113 23.83 -7.45 -9.62
C PRO A 113 23.99 -7.49 -8.07
N PRO A 114 24.84 -8.38 -7.52
CA PRO A 114 25.05 -8.50 -6.08
C PRO A 114 25.62 -7.19 -5.49
N LYS A 115 25.01 -6.72 -4.40
CA LYS A 115 25.50 -5.58 -3.60
C LYS A 115 26.24 -6.10 -2.38
N ASP A 116 27.56 -6.13 -2.45
CA ASP A 116 28.41 -6.16 -1.26
C ASP A 116 28.78 -4.72 -0.87
N ALA A 117 28.13 -4.18 0.15
CA ALA A 117 28.64 -3.03 0.90
C ALA A 117 28.05 -3.02 2.32
N PRO A 118 28.86 -3.18 3.38
CA PRO A 118 28.42 -3.06 4.76
C PRO A 118 28.41 -1.59 5.21
N GLY A 119 27.26 -1.15 5.72
CA GLY A 119 27.14 0.13 6.43
C GLY A 119 26.03 1.04 5.88
N SER A 120 24.84 0.95 6.47
CA SER A 120 23.87 2.05 6.43
C SER A 120 23.12 2.11 7.77
N PRO A 121 22.99 3.32 8.36
CA PRO A 121 22.30 3.52 9.63
C PRO A 121 20.79 3.43 9.44
N HIS A 122 20.12 2.92 10.47
CA HIS A 122 18.67 2.76 10.58
C HIS A 122 17.88 3.96 10.02
N ARG A 123 17.14 3.71 8.95
CA ARG A 123 16.05 4.59 8.50
C ARG A 123 14.77 3.77 8.46
N GLY A 124 13.99 3.88 9.53
CA GLY A 124 12.57 3.55 9.57
C GLY A 124 11.96 4.52 10.56
N ALA A 125 11.04 5.37 10.10
CA ALA A 125 10.26 6.21 10.98
C ALA A 125 9.45 5.27 11.90
N GLU A 126 9.84 5.27 13.16
CA GLU A 126 9.14 4.62 14.25
C GLU A 126 7.73 5.21 14.29
N VAL A 127 6.73 4.42 13.88
CA VAL A 127 5.33 4.80 14.07
C VAL A 127 5.09 4.90 15.58
N GLU A 128 4.56 6.03 16.03
CA GLU A 128 4.15 6.16 17.43
C GLU A 128 3.10 5.10 17.74
N ARG A 129 3.42 4.25 18.73
CA ARG A 129 2.47 3.30 19.29
C ARG A 129 1.56 4.09 20.23
N ILE A 130 0.33 4.31 19.79
CA ILE A 130 -0.75 4.82 20.64
C ILE A 130 -1.24 3.64 21.46
N ASP A 131 -0.88 3.58 22.74
CA ASP A 131 -1.46 2.62 23.67
C ASP A 131 -2.92 3.01 23.91
N LEU A 132 -3.86 2.16 23.50
CA LEU A 132 -5.31 2.38 23.62
C LEU A 132 -5.87 1.95 24.99
N ASP A 133 -5.00 1.68 25.96
CA ASP A 133 -5.39 1.30 27.32
C ASP A 133 -5.54 2.55 28.20
N ASP A 134 -6.53 3.40 27.86
CA ASP A 134 -7.08 4.41 28.78
C ASP A 134 -8.56 4.09 29.01
N GLU A 135 -8.84 2.95 29.65
CA GLU A 135 -10.15 2.69 30.26
C GLU A 135 -10.27 3.50 31.56
N GLY A 136 -10.39 4.81 31.41
CA GLY A 136 -11.06 5.65 32.39
C GLY A 136 -12.58 5.50 32.23
N HIS A 137 -13.19 4.51 32.90
CA HIS A 137 -14.64 4.47 33.10
C HIS A 137 -14.96 4.27 34.59
N ASP A 138 -15.20 5.39 35.25
CA ASP A 138 -15.76 5.51 36.60
C ASP A 138 -17.29 5.36 36.54
N ASP A 139 -17.83 4.19 36.89
CA ASP A 139 -19.24 4.00 37.23
C ASP A 139 -19.34 3.14 38.51
N GLY A 140 -19.72 3.74 39.64
CA GLY A 140 -19.89 3.04 40.90
C GLY A 140 -21.14 2.15 40.97
N VAL A 141 -21.02 0.94 41.54
CA VAL A 141 -22.13 0.12 42.09
C VAL A 141 -21.60 -0.82 43.22
N THR A 142 -22.10 -0.59 44.45
CA THR A 142 -22.38 -1.47 45.64
C THR A 142 -21.55 -2.75 45.90
N GLU A 143 -21.11 -3.11 47.11
CA GLU A 143 -21.77 -3.14 48.46
C GLU A 143 -20.78 -2.89 49.61
#